data_AF-A0A0F9AAZ9-F1
#
_entry.id   AF-A0A0F9AAZ9-F1
#
_cell.length_a   1.000
_cell.length_b   1.000
_cell.length_c   1.000
_cell.angle_alpha   90.00
_cell.angle_beta   90.00
_cell.angle_gamma   90.00
#
_symmetry.space_group_name_H-M   'P 1'
#
loop_
_entity.id
_entity.type
_entity.pdbx_description
1 polymer ?
#
loop_
_entity_poly.entity_id
_entity_poly.type
_entity_poly.pdbx_seq_one_letter_code
_entity_poly.pdbx_strand_id
1 'polypeptide(L)'
;RKSTNTQTYANTHPFSRELWGHDWVLIHNGAHGVDHYFKTNYVPKKDLHYCPIGITGSEKILCILLSELKNQIHPDVNVDEKLRMKAAYDFLDCANLIYSILCDMKKNNADVNIILSDGIYMLGFFSGYNKLHYVVRNKGDDLTKVRLEDPDFENIGLNKTPDEQAVIIATEKITNEDWKKFDYKNGVRMIICKDGKILKKYP
;
A
#
# COMPACT_ATOMS: atom_id res chain seq x y z
N ARG A 1 -16.14 2.24 3.58
CA ARG A 1 -15.54 3.60 3.45
C ARG A 1 -16.42 4.47 2.56
N LYS A 2 -16.55 5.78 2.84
CA LYS A 2 -17.43 6.75 2.13
C LYS A 2 -16.56 7.64 1.22
N SER A 3 -16.87 7.73 -0.08
CA SER A 3 -16.27 8.74 -0.97
C SER A 3 -16.81 10.12 -0.60
N THR A 4 -15.92 11.12 -0.50
CA THR A 4 -16.30 12.54 -0.36
C THR A 4 -16.67 13.18 -1.72
N ASN A 5 -16.33 12.52 -2.82
CA ASN A 5 -16.64 12.92 -4.20
C ASN A 5 -17.78 12.08 -4.78
N THR A 6 -18.25 12.46 -5.98
CA THR A 6 -19.26 11.72 -6.74
C THR A 6 -18.98 10.21 -6.74
N GLN A 7 -19.92 9.43 -6.22
CA GLN A 7 -19.79 7.99 -6.12
C GLN A 7 -19.88 7.39 -7.52
N THR A 8 -18.73 6.98 -8.06
CA THR A 8 -18.63 6.28 -9.34
C THR A 8 -17.68 5.09 -9.16
N TYR A 9 -17.79 4.09 -10.04
CA TYR A 9 -16.84 2.96 -10.09
C TYR A 9 -15.40 3.46 -10.18
N ALA A 10 -15.16 4.47 -11.03
CA ALA A 10 -13.85 5.10 -11.22
C ALA A 10 -13.30 5.81 -9.96
N ASN A 11 -14.11 6.04 -8.92
CA ASN A 11 -13.69 6.70 -7.68
C ASN A 11 -13.72 5.76 -6.47
N THR A 12 -13.85 4.44 -6.68
CA THR A 12 -13.98 3.45 -5.61
C THR A 12 -12.71 2.63 -5.46
N HIS A 13 -12.24 2.51 -4.22
CA HIS A 13 -11.10 1.67 -3.88
C HIS A 13 -11.45 0.16 -3.86
N PRO A 14 -10.45 -0.72 -4.02
CA PRO A 14 -9.05 -0.40 -4.29
C PRO A 14 -8.80 -0.01 -5.76
N PHE A 15 -7.78 0.81 -5.99
CA PHE A 15 -7.33 1.08 -7.36
C PHE A 15 -6.31 0.03 -7.75
N SER A 16 -6.48 -0.59 -8.92
CA SER A 16 -5.53 -1.54 -9.48
C SER A 16 -5.04 -1.10 -10.86
N ARG A 17 -3.77 -1.39 -11.14
CA ARG A 17 -3.14 -1.26 -12.46
C ARG A 17 -2.10 -2.34 -12.64
N GLU A 18 -2.00 -2.84 -13.86
CA GLU A 18 -0.95 -3.79 -14.24
C GLU A 18 0.37 -3.04 -14.46
N LEU A 19 1.46 -3.58 -13.92
CA LEU A 19 2.84 -3.23 -14.28
C LEU A 19 3.67 -4.53 -14.28
N TRP A 20 4.32 -4.79 -15.41
CA TRP A 20 5.26 -5.92 -15.59
C TRP A 20 4.67 -7.33 -15.42
N GLY A 21 3.38 -7.50 -15.65
CA GLY A 21 2.63 -8.75 -15.50
C GLY A 21 2.11 -8.99 -14.08
N HIS A 22 2.10 -7.95 -13.23
CA HIS A 22 1.61 -8.00 -11.85
C HIS A 22 0.56 -6.92 -11.60
N ASP A 23 -0.46 -7.26 -10.81
CA ASP A 23 -1.52 -6.33 -10.43
C ASP A 23 -1.09 -5.52 -9.20
N TRP A 24 -0.80 -4.24 -9.40
CA TRP A 24 -0.49 -3.31 -8.34
C TRP A 24 -1.76 -2.68 -7.80
N VAL A 25 -2.04 -2.93 -6.52
CA VAL A 25 -3.29 -2.55 -5.85
C VAL A 25 -3.00 -1.58 -4.71
N LEU A 26 -3.66 -0.43 -4.72
CA LEU A 26 -3.46 0.64 -3.74
C LEU A 26 -4.74 1.05 -3.01
N ILE A 27 -4.63 1.13 -1.69
CA ILE A 27 -5.56 1.84 -0.82
C ILE A 27 -4.84 2.99 -0.12
N HIS A 28 -5.52 4.13 -0.01
CA HIS A 28 -4.91 5.38 0.43
C HIS A 28 -5.85 6.13 1.37
N ASN A 29 -5.35 6.54 2.53
CA ASN A 29 -6.02 7.42 3.48
C ASN A 29 -5.26 8.75 3.65
N GLY A 30 -5.92 9.84 3.27
CA GLY A 30 -5.34 11.18 3.27
C GLY A 30 -6.43 12.25 3.13
N ALA A 31 -6.11 13.48 3.51
CA ALA A 31 -7.02 14.62 3.42
C ALA A 31 -6.77 15.52 2.22
N HIS A 32 -5.51 15.89 1.95
CA HIS A 32 -5.19 16.95 1.01
C HIS A 32 -3.77 16.83 0.43
N GLY A 33 -3.41 17.75 -0.46
CA GLY A 33 -2.06 17.94 -1.00
C GLY A 33 -1.69 17.06 -2.19
N VAL A 34 -2.33 15.90 -2.37
CA VAL A 34 -2.06 15.01 -3.52
C VAL A 34 -2.32 15.69 -4.86
N ASP A 35 -3.40 16.46 -4.99
CA ASP A 35 -3.74 17.16 -6.24
C ASP A 35 -2.73 18.25 -6.58
N HIS A 36 -2.26 18.98 -5.55
CA HIS A 36 -1.22 19.98 -5.72
C HIS A 36 0.08 19.32 -6.17
N TYR A 37 0.50 18.24 -5.48
CA TYR A 37 1.69 17.48 -5.83
C TYR A 37 1.63 16.92 -7.26
N PHE A 38 0.50 16.32 -7.64
CA PHE A 38 0.29 15.79 -8.98
C PHE A 38 0.43 16.90 -10.03
N LYS A 39 -0.19 18.07 -9.83
CA LYS A 39 -0.10 19.19 -10.78
C LYS A 39 1.32 19.73 -10.95
N THR A 40 2.12 19.74 -9.90
CA THR A 40 3.45 20.36 -9.90
C THR A 40 4.58 19.40 -10.25
N ASN A 41 4.43 18.10 -9.93
CA ASN A 41 5.51 17.10 -10.06
C ASN A 41 5.20 16.00 -11.08
N TYR A 42 3.94 15.75 -11.43
CA TYR A 42 3.64 14.78 -12.47
C TYR A 42 3.88 15.42 -13.84
N VAL A 43 4.96 15.00 -14.50
CA VAL A 43 5.27 15.41 -15.87
C VAL A 43 4.82 14.29 -16.81
N PRO A 44 3.76 14.52 -17.62
CA PRO A 44 3.36 13.59 -18.67
C PRO A 44 4.56 13.22 -19.54
N LYS A 45 5.00 11.96 -19.49
CA LYS A 45 6.03 11.44 -20.39
C LYS A 45 5.39 11.14 -21.75
N LYS A 46 6.20 11.15 -22.82
CA LYS A 46 5.72 10.96 -24.20
C LYS A 46 4.86 9.70 -24.38
N ASP A 47 5.16 8.64 -23.64
CA ASP A 47 4.45 7.35 -23.78
C ASP A 47 3.29 7.17 -22.79
N LEU A 48 2.87 8.23 -22.06
CA LEU A 48 1.62 8.37 -21.28
C LEU A 48 0.99 7.07 -20.72
N HIS A 49 1.80 6.20 -20.13
CA HIS A 49 1.37 4.84 -19.81
C HIS A 49 0.34 4.74 -18.68
N TYR A 50 0.41 5.65 -17.70
CA TYR A 50 -0.51 5.69 -16.57
C TYR A 50 -1.23 7.03 -16.52
N CYS A 51 -2.50 7.02 -16.91
CA CYS A 51 -3.38 8.18 -16.78
C CYS A 51 -4.47 7.86 -15.75
N PRO A 52 -4.69 8.74 -14.75
CA PRO A 52 -5.86 8.62 -13.89
C PRO A 52 -7.13 8.71 -14.73
N ILE A 53 -8.05 7.76 -14.54
CA ILE A 53 -9.36 7.75 -15.20
C ILE A 53 -10.33 8.64 -14.41
N GLY A 54 -10.26 8.54 -13.07
CA GLY A 54 -11.01 9.36 -12.14
C GLY A 54 -10.22 10.58 -11.67
N ILE A 55 -10.78 11.21 -10.63
CA ILE A 55 -10.22 12.45 -10.05
C ILE A 55 -9.62 12.25 -8.67
N THR A 56 -9.59 11.01 -8.15
CA THR A 56 -9.16 10.74 -6.78
C THR A 56 -7.65 10.91 -6.60
N GLY A 57 -7.25 11.39 -5.43
CA GLY A 57 -5.83 11.41 -5.05
C GLY A 57 -5.20 10.02 -5.05
N SER A 58 -5.96 9.00 -4.72
CA SER A 58 -5.50 7.61 -4.67
C SER A 58 -5.04 7.07 -6.01
N GLU A 59 -5.80 7.31 -7.07
CA GLU A 59 -5.42 6.92 -8.42
C GLU A 59 -4.22 7.74 -8.92
N LYS A 60 -4.19 9.04 -8.60
CA LYS A 60 -3.04 9.92 -8.89
C LYS A 60 -1.75 9.41 -8.26
N ILE A 61 -1.80 9.00 -6.99
CA ILE A 61 -0.64 8.39 -6.30
C ILE A 61 -0.21 7.11 -7.03
N LEU A 62 -1.15 6.21 -7.34
CA LEU A 62 -0.82 4.97 -8.04
C LEU A 62 -0.18 5.24 -9.41
N CYS A 63 -0.73 6.16 -10.21
CA CYS A 63 -0.18 6.54 -11.51
C CYS A 63 1.23 7.14 -11.40
N ILE A 64 1.49 8.01 -10.41
CA ILE A 64 2.84 8.54 -10.16
C ILE A 64 3.80 7.40 -9.83
N LEU A 65 3.47 6.55 -8.85
CA LEU A 65 4.34 5.46 -8.41
C LEU A 65 4.69 4.50 -9.55
N LEU A 66 3.68 4.03 -10.30
CA LEU A 66 3.92 3.09 -11.40
C LEU A 66 4.66 3.72 -12.58
N SER A 67 4.42 5.02 -12.84
CA SER A 67 5.19 5.76 -13.85
C SER A 67 6.67 5.82 -13.46
N GLU A 68 6.98 6.17 -12.22
CA GLU A 68 8.37 6.26 -11.76
C GLU A 68 9.05 4.89 -11.71
N LEU A 69 8.36 3.85 -11.23
CA LEU A 69 8.87 2.48 -11.28
C LEU A 69 9.20 2.06 -12.71
N LYS A 70 8.27 2.26 -13.65
CA LYS A 70 8.49 1.91 -15.07
C LYS A 70 9.67 2.65 -15.69
N ASN A 71 9.92 3.89 -15.27
CA ASN A 71 10.98 4.73 -15.84
C ASN A 71 12.35 4.43 -15.26
N GLN A 72 12.43 4.04 -13.98
CA GLN A 72 13.70 3.96 -13.25
C GLN A 72 14.14 2.53 -12.92
N ILE A 73 13.22 1.56 -12.98
CA ILE A 73 13.52 0.15 -12.74
C ILE A 73 13.38 -0.60 -14.06
N HIS A 74 14.40 -1.39 -14.38
CA HIS A 74 14.46 -2.18 -15.60
C HIS A 74 14.41 -3.66 -15.22
N PRO A 75 13.22 -4.29 -15.24
CA PRO A 75 13.09 -5.68 -14.86
C PRO A 75 13.57 -6.62 -15.96
N ASP A 76 13.99 -7.81 -15.57
CA ASP A 76 14.27 -8.90 -16.50
C ASP A 76 12.96 -9.53 -16.96
N VAL A 77 12.76 -9.67 -18.27
CA VAL A 77 11.54 -10.26 -18.81
C VAL A 77 11.71 -11.77 -18.96
N ASN A 78 10.87 -12.54 -18.27
CA ASN A 78 10.82 -13.98 -18.39
C ASN A 78 9.51 -14.42 -19.05
N VAL A 79 9.59 -15.48 -19.86
CA VAL A 79 8.43 -16.18 -20.41
C VAL A 79 8.33 -17.52 -19.69
N ASP A 80 7.24 -17.74 -18.96
CA ASP A 80 7.04 -19.03 -18.28
C ASP A 80 6.65 -20.15 -19.25
N GLU A 81 6.65 -21.40 -18.78
CA GLU A 81 6.29 -22.59 -19.58
C GLU A 81 4.85 -22.53 -20.14
N LYS A 82 4.00 -21.65 -19.60
CA LYS A 82 2.63 -21.40 -20.05
C LYS A 82 2.53 -20.20 -20.99
N LEU A 83 3.67 -19.72 -21.53
CA LEU A 83 3.79 -18.57 -22.43
C LEU A 83 3.30 -17.25 -21.82
N ARG A 84 3.34 -17.12 -20.49
CA ARG A 84 3.04 -15.85 -19.81
C ARG A 84 4.31 -15.05 -19.67
N MET A 85 4.28 -13.81 -20.15
CA MET A 85 5.34 -12.84 -19.89
C MET A 85 5.16 -12.27 -18.49
N LYS A 86 6.16 -12.44 -17.64
CA LYS A 86 6.25 -11.73 -16.36
C LYS A 86 7.64 -11.17 -16.20
N ALA A 87 7.72 -9.90 -15.85
CA ALA A 87 9.01 -9.34 -15.50
C ALA A 87 9.35 -9.71 -14.05
N ALA A 88 10.59 -10.15 -13.86
CA ALA A 88 11.21 -10.31 -12.56
C ALA A 88 11.89 -8.98 -12.19
N TYR A 89 11.55 -8.46 -11.02
CA TYR A 89 12.16 -7.27 -10.44
C TYR A 89 12.49 -7.55 -8.98
N ASP A 90 13.48 -6.82 -8.46
CA ASP A 90 13.69 -6.76 -7.02
C ASP A 90 12.65 -5.81 -6.41
N PHE A 91 11.74 -6.38 -5.61
CA PHE A 91 10.73 -5.60 -4.91
C PHE A 91 11.35 -4.60 -3.93
N LEU A 92 12.52 -4.88 -3.35
CA LEU A 92 13.18 -3.94 -2.42
C LEU A 92 13.70 -2.69 -3.12
N ASP A 93 14.15 -2.80 -4.37
CA ASP A 93 14.53 -1.63 -5.18
C ASP A 93 13.31 -0.78 -5.50
N CYS A 94 12.21 -1.43 -5.89
CA CYS A 94 10.92 -0.77 -6.08
C CYS A 94 10.48 -0.08 -4.78
N ALA A 95 10.58 -0.76 -3.64
CA ALA A 95 10.21 -0.23 -2.33
C ALA A 95 11.07 0.98 -1.91
N ASN A 96 12.37 0.96 -2.20
CA ASN A 96 13.26 2.10 -1.92
C ASN A 96 12.84 3.34 -2.74
N LEU A 97 12.53 3.17 -4.03
CA LEU A 97 12.06 4.25 -4.88
C LEU A 97 10.69 4.76 -4.42
N ILE A 98 9.74 3.86 -4.15
CA ILE A 98 8.41 4.20 -3.62
C ILE A 98 8.54 5.00 -2.32
N TYR A 99 9.38 4.55 -1.38
CA TYR A 99 9.59 5.24 -0.12
C TYR A 99 10.10 6.68 -0.33
N SER A 100 11.06 6.86 -1.23
CA SER A 100 11.60 8.19 -1.59
C SER A 100 10.50 9.11 -2.12
N ILE A 101 9.70 8.63 -3.07
CA ILE A 101 8.58 9.39 -3.67
C ILE A 101 7.54 9.76 -2.60
N LEU A 102 7.15 8.83 -1.74
CA LEU A 102 6.16 9.09 -0.68
C LEU A 102 6.68 10.07 0.37
N CYS A 103 7.98 10.04 0.66
CA CYS A 103 8.61 11.05 1.51
C CYS A 103 8.60 12.44 0.86
N ASP A 104 8.88 12.51 -0.44
CA ASP A 104 8.83 13.77 -1.20
C ASP A 104 7.40 14.32 -1.29
N MET A 105 6.39 13.47 -1.54
CA MET A 105 4.98 13.84 -1.46
C MET A 105 4.65 14.47 -0.11
N LYS A 106 5.08 13.84 0.99
CA LYS A 106 4.83 14.39 2.32
C LYS A 106 5.56 15.71 2.58
N LYS A 107 6.81 15.83 2.11
CA LYS A 107 7.59 17.09 2.18
C LYS A 107 6.87 18.23 1.46
N ASN A 108 6.11 17.91 0.41
CA ASN A 108 5.25 18.81 -0.34
C ASN A 108 3.81 18.88 0.22
N ASN A 109 3.63 18.60 1.51
CA ASN A 109 2.36 18.70 2.24
C ASN A 109 1.23 17.80 1.72
N ALA A 110 1.55 16.66 1.10
CA ALA A 110 0.55 15.64 0.78
C ALA A 110 0.36 14.64 1.94
N ASP A 111 -0.89 14.38 2.30
CA ASP A 111 -1.24 13.32 3.25
C ASP A 111 -1.50 12.03 2.47
N VAL A 112 -0.64 11.03 2.67
CA VAL A 112 -0.53 9.84 1.81
C VAL A 112 -0.29 8.57 2.63
N ASN A 113 -1.14 8.25 3.61
CA ASN A 113 -1.04 6.91 4.22
C ASN A 113 -1.52 5.88 3.20
N ILE A 114 -0.66 4.94 2.81
CA ILE A 114 -1.02 3.95 1.80
C ILE A 114 -0.76 2.53 2.27
N ILE A 115 -1.52 1.60 1.73
CA ILE A 115 -1.15 0.18 1.63
C ILE A 115 -1.13 -0.15 0.13
N LEU A 116 -0.01 -0.67 -0.34
CA LEU A 116 0.22 -1.04 -1.74
C LEU A 116 0.70 -2.49 -1.79
N SER A 117 0.23 -3.25 -2.77
CA SER A 117 0.65 -4.63 -3.00
C SER A 117 0.75 -4.93 -4.47
N ASP A 118 1.69 -5.79 -4.87
CA ASP A 118 1.79 -6.36 -6.22
C ASP A 118 1.22 -7.80 -6.28
N GLY A 119 0.55 -8.24 -5.21
CA GLY A 119 0.02 -9.59 -5.04
C GLY A 119 0.98 -10.57 -4.35
N ILE A 120 2.27 -10.26 -4.22
CA ILE A 120 3.27 -11.08 -3.51
C ILE A 120 3.76 -10.35 -2.25
N TYR A 121 4.11 -9.09 -2.41
CA TYR A 121 4.57 -8.21 -1.36
C TYR A 121 3.47 -7.22 -1.00
N MET A 122 3.47 -6.78 0.25
CA MET A 122 2.62 -5.69 0.73
C MET A 122 3.49 -4.67 1.43
N LEU A 123 3.31 -3.39 1.11
CA LEU A 123 3.88 -2.28 1.86
C LEU A 123 2.79 -1.47 2.54
N GLY A 124 3.11 -0.95 3.73
CA GLY A 124 2.30 0.06 4.40
C GLY A 124 3.15 1.27 4.72
N PHE A 125 2.70 2.47 4.34
CA PHE A 125 3.39 3.74 4.56
C PHE A 125 2.52 4.72 5.34
N PHE A 126 3.14 5.44 6.27
CA PHE A 126 2.52 6.46 7.12
C PHE A 126 3.16 7.83 6.89
N SER A 127 2.34 8.77 6.42
CA SER A 127 2.75 10.15 6.15
C SER A 127 2.59 11.07 7.37
N GLY A 128 2.16 10.56 8.52
CA GLY A 128 1.84 11.37 9.70
C GLY A 128 0.39 11.85 9.77
N TYR A 129 -0.45 11.55 8.78
CA TYR A 129 -1.86 11.96 8.76
C TYR A 129 -2.71 10.99 9.60
N ASN A 130 -3.47 11.50 10.56
CA ASN A 130 -4.32 10.69 11.44
C ASN A 130 -3.54 9.53 12.10
N LYS A 131 -3.87 8.28 11.79
CA LYS A 131 -3.24 7.09 12.38
C LYS A 131 -3.09 5.97 11.35
N LEU A 132 -2.08 5.15 11.58
CA LEU A 132 -1.88 3.86 10.95
C LEU A 132 -1.21 2.94 11.97
N HIS A 133 -1.68 1.70 12.03
CA HIS A 133 -1.21 0.69 12.95
C HIS A 133 -0.98 -0.63 12.21
N TYR A 134 -0.16 -1.49 12.80
CA TYR A 134 0.00 -2.87 12.36
C TYR A 134 0.09 -3.83 13.54
N VAL A 135 -0.36 -5.06 13.34
CA VAL A 135 -0.14 -6.17 14.25
C VAL A 135 0.49 -7.33 13.48
N VAL A 136 1.37 -8.07 14.15
CA VAL A 136 2.02 -9.26 13.60
C VAL A 136 1.54 -10.45 14.40
N ARG A 137 0.91 -11.41 13.72
CA ARG A 137 0.53 -12.71 14.25
C ARG A 137 1.57 -13.73 13.81
N ASN A 138 2.22 -14.36 14.76
CA ASN A 138 3.23 -15.38 14.53
C ASN A 138 2.64 -16.78 14.63
N LYS A 139 3.38 -17.74 14.09
CA LYS A 139 3.03 -19.15 14.18
C LYS A 139 3.06 -19.57 15.65
N GLY A 140 1.98 -20.18 16.13
CA GLY A 140 1.80 -20.58 17.52
C GLY A 140 1.20 -19.52 18.46
N ASP A 141 0.87 -18.32 17.97
CA ASP A 141 0.14 -17.34 18.77
C ASP A 141 -1.29 -17.87 19.09
N ASP A 142 -1.72 -17.75 20.35
CA ASP A 142 -3.08 -18.14 20.78
C ASP A 142 -4.11 -17.08 20.35
N LEU A 143 -4.71 -17.29 19.18
CA LEU A 143 -5.72 -16.38 18.62
C LEU A 143 -7.12 -16.57 19.21
N THR A 144 -7.34 -17.56 20.10
CA THR A 144 -8.68 -17.86 20.65
C THR A 144 -9.21 -16.75 21.56
N LYS A 145 -8.31 -15.90 22.07
CA LYS A 145 -8.63 -14.76 22.94
C LYS A 145 -8.74 -13.44 22.20
N VAL A 146 -8.45 -13.43 20.89
CA VAL A 146 -8.56 -12.24 20.07
C VAL A 146 -10.04 -11.90 19.89
N ARG A 147 -10.37 -10.63 20.09
CA ARG A 147 -11.72 -10.10 19.95
C ARG A 147 -11.68 -8.87 19.08
N LEU A 148 -12.64 -8.74 18.17
CA LEU A 148 -12.86 -7.49 17.46
C LEU A 148 -13.25 -6.39 18.46
N GLU A 149 -12.65 -5.23 18.29
CA GLU A 149 -13.00 -4.00 19.02
C GLU A 149 -13.92 -3.08 18.19
N ASP A 150 -14.22 -3.47 16.95
CA ASP A 150 -15.15 -2.76 16.08
C ASP A 150 -16.60 -3.21 16.34
N PRO A 151 -17.48 -2.32 16.81
CA PRO A 151 -18.87 -2.67 17.13
C PRO A 151 -19.73 -2.96 15.89
N ASP A 152 -19.29 -2.55 14.69
CA ASP A 152 -20.07 -2.72 13.46
C ASP A 152 -19.83 -4.08 12.77
N PHE A 153 -18.87 -4.88 13.26
CA PHE A 153 -18.50 -6.16 12.66
C PHE A 153 -18.58 -7.32 13.67
N GLU A 154 -19.27 -8.39 13.28
CA GLU A 154 -19.22 -9.67 13.99
C GLU A 154 -17.88 -10.39 13.75
N ASN A 155 -17.54 -11.30 14.65
CA ASN A 155 -16.25 -11.99 14.73
C ASN A 155 -16.05 -13.03 13.61
N ILE A 156 -16.08 -12.59 12.35
CA ILE A 156 -15.97 -13.43 11.16
C ILE A 156 -14.48 -13.64 10.85
N GLY A 157 -13.97 -14.86 11.02
CA GLY A 157 -12.67 -15.26 10.48
C GLY A 157 -11.45 -15.04 11.39
N LEU A 158 -11.62 -14.92 12.71
CA LEU A 158 -10.48 -14.97 13.65
C LEU A 158 -9.89 -16.38 13.82
N ASN A 159 -10.61 -17.42 13.39
CA ASN A 159 -10.11 -18.79 13.41
C ASN A 159 -9.12 -18.99 12.26
N LYS A 160 -7.83 -18.78 12.53
CA LYS A 160 -6.75 -19.23 11.66
C LYS A 160 -6.20 -20.55 12.15
N THR A 161 -5.62 -21.34 11.24
CA THR A 161 -4.83 -22.50 11.65
C THR A 161 -3.64 -22.03 12.50
N PRO A 162 -3.21 -22.79 13.53
CA PRO A 162 -2.09 -22.41 14.41
C PRO A 162 -0.76 -22.15 13.67
N ASP A 163 -0.68 -22.58 12.42
CA ASP A 163 0.51 -22.55 11.57
C ASP A 163 0.64 -21.29 10.72
N GLU A 164 -0.37 -20.42 10.69
CA GLU A 164 -0.40 -19.25 9.82
C GLU A 164 0.22 -18.01 10.47
N GLN A 165 1.06 -17.31 9.70
CA GLN A 165 1.58 -15.99 10.06
C GLN A 165 0.86 -14.91 9.27
N ALA A 166 0.71 -13.73 9.87
CA ALA A 166 0.08 -12.60 9.21
C ALA A 166 0.61 -11.26 9.72
N VAL A 167 0.68 -10.29 8.81
CA VAL A 167 0.78 -8.87 9.18
C VAL A 167 -0.53 -8.21 8.77
N ILE A 168 -1.20 -7.57 9.73
CA ILE A 168 -2.43 -6.82 9.48
C ILE A 168 -2.11 -5.34 9.65
N ILE A 169 -2.55 -4.51 8.70
CA ILE A 169 -2.37 -3.05 8.74
C ILE A 169 -3.74 -2.40 8.69
N ALA A 170 -4.00 -1.48 9.61
CA ALA A 170 -5.28 -0.78 9.73
C ALA A 170 -5.10 0.65 10.23
N THR A 171 -6.08 1.53 9.94
CA THR A 171 -6.04 2.92 10.42
C THR A 171 -6.27 3.01 11.92
N GLU A 172 -7.09 2.13 12.47
CA GLU A 172 -7.37 2.01 13.90
C GLU A 172 -7.11 0.57 14.37
N LYS A 173 -6.99 0.39 15.68
CA LYS A 173 -6.91 -0.95 16.27
C LYS A 173 -8.29 -1.60 16.13
N ILE A 174 -8.35 -2.75 15.46
CA ILE A 174 -9.61 -3.47 15.21
C ILE A 174 -9.78 -4.68 16.12
N THR A 175 -8.74 -5.02 16.90
CA THR A 175 -8.73 -6.13 17.85
C THR A 175 -7.98 -5.73 19.12
N ASN A 176 -8.24 -6.45 20.21
CA ASN A 176 -7.57 -6.30 21.50
C ASN A 176 -6.10 -6.80 21.53
N GLU A 177 -5.47 -6.96 20.37
CA GLU A 177 -4.07 -7.37 20.24
C GLU A 177 -3.10 -6.20 20.49
N ASP A 178 -1.80 -6.49 20.62
CA ASP A 178 -0.76 -5.45 20.75
C ASP A 178 -0.43 -4.79 19.39
N TRP A 179 -1.32 -3.91 18.96
CA TRP A 179 -1.13 -3.10 17.76
C TRP A 179 -0.03 -2.06 17.92
N LYS A 180 0.95 -2.12 17.02
CA LYS A 180 2.06 -1.18 16.92
C LYS A 180 1.67 0.00 16.04
N LYS A 181 1.97 1.22 16.48
CA LYS A 181 1.72 2.44 15.72
C LYS A 181 2.87 2.72 14.75
N PHE A 182 2.56 3.21 13.55
CA PHE A 182 3.56 3.89 12.72
C PHE A 182 3.89 5.27 13.31
N ASP A 183 5.14 5.70 13.22
CA ASP A 183 5.59 6.98 13.78
C ASP A 183 6.37 7.77 12.75
N TYR A 184 5.87 8.97 12.44
CA TYR A 184 6.44 9.87 11.46
C TYR A 184 7.72 10.57 11.93
N LYS A 185 7.87 10.83 13.23
CA LYS A 185 8.97 11.65 13.77
C LYS A 185 10.17 10.79 14.15
N ASN A 186 9.93 9.68 14.83
CA ASN A 186 10.98 8.94 15.54
C ASN A 186 10.87 7.42 15.39
N GLY A 187 10.15 6.92 14.40
CA GLY A 187 9.95 5.48 14.28
C GLY A 187 9.70 5.01 12.87
N VAL A 188 8.87 3.98 12.75
CA VAL A 188 8.69 3.28 11.47
C VAL A 188 7.64 4.02 10.66
N ARG A 189 8.04 4.50 9.48
CA ARG A 189 7.12 5.12 8.51
C ARG A 189 6.70 4.18 7.41
N MET A 190 7.50 3.15 7.10
CA MET A 190 7.12 2.13 6.14
C MET A 190 7.52 0.73 6.60
N ILE A 191 6.67 -0.26 6.32
CA ILE A 191 7.02 -1.68 6.45
C ILE A 191 6.80 -2.38 5.12
N ILE A 192 7.66 -3.35 4.81
CA ILE A 192 7.51 -4.28 3.70
C ILE A 192 7.23 -5.65 4.28
N CYS A 193 6.20 -6.31 3.77
CA CYS A 193 5.74 -7.61 4.21
C CYS A 193 5.70 -8.60 3.05
N LYS A 194 5.97 -9.86 3.37
CA LYS A 194 5.82 -11.02 2.47
C LYS A 194 5.53 -12.24 3.32
N ASP A 195 4.65 -13.13 2.85
CA ASP A 195 4.36 -14.41 3.52
C ASP A 195 4.02 -14.24 5.01
N GLY A 196 3.26 -13.20 5.35
CA GLY A 196 2.83 -12.91 6.71
C GLY A 196 3.93 -12.39 7.66
N LYS A 197 5.11 -12.01 7.15
CA LYS A 197 6.23 -11.47 7.92
C LYS A 197 6.62 -10.08 7.47
N ILE A 198 7.16 -9.28 8.40
CA ILE A 198 7.84 -8.02 8.06
C ILE A 198 9.26 -8.35 7.60
N LEU A 199 9.57 -8.02 6.34
CA LEU A 199 10.90 -8.18 5.76
C LEU A 199 11.80 -6.99 6.04
N LYS A 200 11.26 -5.77 5.98
CA LYS A 200 12.04 -4.55 6.15
C LYS A 200 11.19 -3.43 6.75
N LYS A 201 11.84 -2.55 7.50
CA LYS A 201 11.25 -1.34 8.08
C LYS A 201 12.06 -0.14 7.62
N TYR A 202 11.37 0.96 7.35
CA TYR A 202 11.96 2.24 6.96
C TYR A 202 11.61 3.28 8.01
N PRO A 203 12.57 4.16 8.37
CA PRO A 203 12.35 5.25 9.30
C PRO A 203 11.48 6.36 8.71
#